data_AF-X0VV00-F1
#
_entry.id   AF-X0VV00-F1
#
_cell.length_a   1.000
_cell.length_b   1.000
_cell.length_c   1.000
_cell.angle_alpha   90.00
_cell.angle_beta   90.00
_cell.angle_gamma   90.00
#
_symmetry.space_group_name_H-M   'P 1'
#
loop_
_entity.id
_entity.type
_entity.pdbx_description
1 polymer ?
#
loop_
_entity_poly.entity_id
_entity_poly.type
_entity_poly.pdbx_seq_one_letter_code
_entity_poly.pdbx_strand_id
1 'polypeptide(L)'
;MRAMHASDEFSFLVYTRRLLDYYWGIPLGALCVIGTVQALASGSKKMLVVFLPVLAVICFKSLHKYVEAKYILCAFPLLAVCGAHLFTECFTRIPRRYFTLVVILMLLHPAYLIVSWDYDRAQKSVYLEAREWIEKNIPINTKILLDNVGNKGPKLENAPANIKRQYQRALNNRLMKADYLKLKMGVLPKIYYDIVYVNEPGGFRADDYKRYCLWQDLED
;
A
#
# COMPACT_ATOMS: atom_id res chain seq x y z
N MET A 1 -1.82 -9.21 0.52
CA MET A 1 -2.28 -7.90 1.05
C MET A 1 -3.81 -7.88 1.13
N ARG A 2 -4.39 -7.87 2.34
CA ARG A 2 -5.84 -7.66 2.50
C ARG A 2 -6.18 -6.24 2.03
N ALA A 3 -7.10 -6.13 1.06
CA ALA A 3 -7.61 -4.84 0.63
C ALA A 3 -8.22 -4.12 1.84
N MET A 4 -7.83 -2.87 2.06
CA MET A 4 -8.31 -2.05 3.16
C MET A 4 -9.75 -1.62 2.83
N HIS A 5 -10.72 -2.48 3.12
CA HIS A 5 -12.11 -2.06 3.20
C HIS A 5 -12.25 -1.04 4.33
N ALA A 6 -13.13 -0.06 4.14
CA ALA A 6 -13.44 0.95 5.14
C ALA A 6 -13.80 0.23 6.45
N SER A 7 -12.96 0.36 7.48
CA SER A 7 -13.28 -0.14 8.81
C SER A 7 -14.11 0.93 9.51
N ASP A 8 -15.25 0.55 10.08
CA ASP A 8 -16.06 1.44 10.93
C ASP A 8 -15.45 1.64 12.32
N GLU A 9 -14.36 0.94 12.64
CA GLU A 9 -13.61 1.11 13.89
C GLU A 9 -12.91 2.47 13.97
N PHE A 10 -12.79 2.99 15.20
CA PHE A 10 -12.05 4.21 15.49
C PHE A 10 -10.61 4.09 14.97
N SER A 11 -10.26 4.94 14.01
CA SER A 11 -9.05 4.80 13.19
C SER A 11 -7.76 4.71 14.01
N PHE A 12 -7.71 5.38 15.18
CA PHE A 12 -6.52 5.37 16.04
C PHE A 12 -6.19 3.97 16.57
N LEU A 13 -7.15 3.23 17.11
CA LEU A 13 -6.89 1.88 17.67
C LEU A 13 -6.43 0.92 16.58
N VAL A 14 -7.02 1.02 15.39
CA VAL A 14 -6.59 0.27 14.21
C VAL A 14 -5.14 0.61 13.84
N TYR A 15 -4.76 1.88 13.84
CA TYR A 15 -3.38 2.29 13.56
C TYR A 15 -2.40 1.83 14.62
N THR A 16 -2.73 1.96 15.90
CA THR A 16 -1.88 1.51 17.02
C THR A 16 -1.68 0.01 16.96
N ARG A 17 -2.75 -0.77 16.78
CA ARG A 17 -2.66 -2.23 16.61
C ARG A 17 -1.82 -2.60 15.39
N ARG A 18 -2.03 -1.94 14.24
CA ARG A 18 -1.23 -2.18 13.04
C ARG A 18 0.24 -1.80 13.21
N LEU A 19 0.53 -0.75 13.96
CA LEU A 19 1.89 -0.33 14.30
C LEU A 19 2.62 -1.38 15.13
N LEU A 20 1.94 -1.96 16.10
CA LEU A 20 2.46 -3.07 16.92
C LEU A 20 2.62 -4.35 16.10
N ASP A 21 1.60 -4.76 15.36
CA ASP A 21 1.55 -6.09 14.74
C ASP A 21 2.34 -6.15 13.41
N TYR A 22 2.32 -5.09 12.60
CA TYR A 22 2.76 -5.15 11.20
C TYR A 22 3.93 -4.22 10.84
N TYR A 23 4.16 -3.13 11.58
CA TYR A 23 5.18 -2.14 11.19
C TYR A 23 6.45 -2.22 12.04
N TRP A 24 6.34 -2.03 13.35
CA TRP A 24 7.51 -1.90 14.24
C TRP A 24 7.73 -3.10 15.15
N GLY A 25 6.77 -4.03 15.16
CA GLY A 25 6.77 -5.12 16.08
C GLY A 25 6.31 -4.71 17.48
N ILE A 26 5.82 -5.71 18.23
CA ILE A 26 5.21 -5.50 19.54
C ILE A 26 6.14 -4.75 20.51
N PRO A 27 7.40 -5.15 20.76
CA PRO A 27 8.21 -4.50 21.80
C PRO A 27 8.54 -3.04 21.46
N LEU A 28 8.93 -2.78 20.21
CA LEU A 28 9.37 -1.46 19.77
C LEU A 28 8.17 -0.52 19.54
N GLY A 29 7.08 -1.04 18.97
CA GLY A 29 5.82 -0.33 18.86
C GLY A 29 5.24 0.03 20.23
N ALA A 30 5.26 -0.89 21.21
CA ALA A 30 4.75 -0.64 22.55
C ALA A 30 5.58 0.44 23.25
N LEU A 31 6.92 0.35 23.16
CA LEU A 31 7.82 1.39 23.68
C LEU A 31 7.47 2.77 23.12
N CYS A 32 7.21 2.88 21.81
CA CYS A 32 6.91 4.17 21.21
C CYS A 32 5.53 4.70 21.56
N VAL A 33 4.51 3.83 21.64
CA VAL A 33 3.16 4.21 22.08
C VAL A 33 3.20 4.66 23.54
N ILE A 34 3.85 3.91 24.43
CA ILE A 34 3.98 4.26 25.85
C ILE A 34 4.79 5.56 25.99
N GLY A 35 5.90 5.70 25.26
CA GLY A 35 6.72 6.91 25.30
C GLY A 35 5.95 8.15 24.81
N THR A 36 5.05 7.96 23.85
CA THR A 36 4.15 9.02 23.39
C THR A 36 3.14 9.42 24.46
N VAL A 37 2.50 8.45 25.13
CA VAL A 37 1.56 8.70 26.23
C VAL A 37 2.27 9.35 27.43
N GLN A 38 3.47 8.91 27.76
CA GLN A 38 4.29 9.50 28.81
C GLN A 38 4.69 10.95 28.47
N ALA A 39 5.12 11.21 27.24
CA ALA A 39 5.45 12.56 26.78
C ALA A 39 4.26 13.51 26.91
N LEU A 40 3.05 13.03 26.55
CA LEU A 40 1.78 13.74 26.76
C LEU A 40 1.51 14.03 28.23
N ALA A 41 1.63 13.02 29.09
CA ALA A 41 1.36 13.13 30.53
C ALA A 41 2.38 14.04 31.26
N SER A 42 3.62 14.11 30.77
CA SER A 42 4.69 14.91 31.38
C SER A 42 4.47 16.43 31.27
N GLY A 43 3.64 16.90 30.32
CA GLY A 43 3.42 18.32 30.06
C GLY A 43 4.66 19.09 29.58
N SER A 44 5.74 18.41 29.20
CA SER A 44 6.97 19.04 28.75
C SER A 44 6.74 19.80 27.44
N LYS A 45 6.87 21.14 27.49
CA LYS A 45 6.69 22.02 26.31
C LYS A 45 7.56 21.57 25.13
N LYS A 46 8.78 21.07 25.38
CA LYS A 46 9.70 20.60 24.34
C LYS A 46 9.16 19.36 23.62
N MET A 47 8.62 18.39 24.36
CA MET A 47 8.06 17.17 23.79
C MET A 47 6.72 17.42 23.10
N LEU A 48 5.94 18.37 23.61
CA LEU A 48 4.66 18.76 23.03
C LEU A 48 4.83 19.30 21.60
N VAL A 49 5.91 20.05 21.32
CA VAL A 49 6.25 20.55 19.97
C VAL A 49 6.52 19.40 19.00
N VAL A 50 7.24 18.34 19.44
CA VAL A 50 7.53 17.15 18.63
C VAL A 50 6.26 16.31 18.39
N PHE A 51 5.34 16.33 19.36
CA PHE A 51 4.12 15.55 19.33
C PHE A 51 2.99 16.19 18.51
N LEU A 52 2.90 17.52 18.48
CA LEU A 52 1.82 18.23 17.77
C LEU A 52 1.67 17.79 16.30
N PRO A 53 2.76 17.61 15.52
CA PRO A 53 2.66 17.11 14.14
C PRO A 53 2.16 15.66 14.05
N VAL A 54 2.54 14.78 14.99
CA VAL A 54 2.02 13.40 15.06
C VAL A 54 0.51 13.41 15.24
N LEU A 55 0.05 14.18 16.23
CA LEU A 55 -1.36 14.35 16.53
C LEU A 55 -2.11 14.94 15.33
N ALA A 56 -1.56 15.96 14.69
CA ALA A 56 -2.15 16.59 13.52
C ALA A 56 -2.29 15.61 12.35
N VAL A 57 -1.27 14.79 12.06
CA VAL A 57 -1.32 13.77 11.00
C VAL A 57 -2.38 12.71 11.32
N ILE A 58 -2.42 12.21 12.57
CA ILE A 58 -3.39 11.20 12.99
C ILE A 58 -4.83 11.75 12.95
N CYS A 59 -5.06 12.96 13.46
CA CYS A 59 -6.37 13.62 13.48
C CYS A 59 -6.85 14.01 12.07
N PHE A 60 -5.97 14.58 11.25
CA PHE A 60 -6.27 14.84 9.83
C PHE A 60 -6.68 13.54 9.13
N LYS A 61 -6.03 12.44 9.50
CA LYS A 61 -6.33 11.14 8.93
C LYS A 61 -7.60 10.51 9.45
N SER A 62 -7.95 10.67 10.72
CA SER A 62 -9.21 10.14 11.27
C SER A 62 -10.45 10.76 10.62
N LEU A 63 -10.30 11.93 9.96
CA LEU A 63 -11.36 12.52 9.14
C LEU A 63 -11.58 11.81 7.79
N HIS A 64 -10.63 10.97 7.35
CA HIS A 64 -10.68 10.29 6.06
C HIS A 64 -10.89 8.78 6.23
N LYS A 65 -11.92 8.23 5.56
CA LYS A 65 -12.33 6.81 5.67
C LYS A 65 -11.29 5.77 5.17
N TYR A 66 -10.23 6.19 4.50
CA TYR A 66 -9.25 5.31 3.88
C TYR A 66 -8.04 5.05 4.77
N VAL A 67 -7.92 3.86 5.36
CA VAL A 67 -6.82 3.53 6.29
C VAL A 67 -5.62 2.95 5.54
N GLU A 68 -4.78 3.78 4.89
CA GLU A 68 -3.53 3.31 4.26
C GLU A 68 -2.28 3.68 5.08
N ALA A 69 -1.29 2.78 5.05
CA ALA A 69 0.00 2.92 5.75
C ALA A 69 0.77 4.20 5.36
N LYS A 70 0.67 4.62 4.08
CA LYS A 70 1.43 5.76 3.54
C LYS A 70 1.12 7.08 4.25
N TYR A 71 -0.06 7.20 4.86
CA TYR A 71 -0.49 8.43 5.51
C TYR A 71 0.08 8.62 6.92
N ILE A 72 0.45 7.53 7.60
CA ILE A 72 1.06 7.58 8.94
C ILE A 72 2.59 7.58 8.86
N LEU A 73 3.17 7.43 7.68
CA LEU A 73 4.62 7.34 7.47
C LEU A 73 5.35 8.57 8.05
N CYS A 74 4.76 9.77 7.93
CA CYS A 74 5.34 10.99 8.47
C CYS A 74 5.35 11.03 10.01
N ALA A 75 4.48 10.26 10.67
CA ALA A 75 4.45 10.18 12.13
C ALA A 75 5.53 9.25 12.70
N PHE A 76 6.10 8.36 11.87
CA PHE A 76 7.03 7.33 12.33
C PHE A 76 8.31 7.91 12.94
N PRO A 77 9.04 8.86 12.33
CA PRO A 77 10.24 9.42 12.95
C PRO A 77 9.95 10.06 14.32
N LEU A 78 8.81 10.73 14.46
CA LEU A 78 8.43 11.43 15.69
C LEU A 78 8.03 10.46 16.80
N LEU A 79 7.26 9.42 16.49
CA LEU A 79 6.97 8.34 17.44
C LEU A 79 8.24 7.63 17.91
N ALA A 80 9.23 7.48 17.03
CA ALA A 80 10.52 6.87 17.36
C ALA A 80 11.33 7.75 18.31
N VAL A 81 11.28 9.08 18.15
CA VAL A 81 11.88 10.03 19.11
C VAL A 81 11.24 9.91 20.49
N CYS A 82 9.90 9.83 20.57
CA CYS A 82 9.20 9.62 21.83
C CYS A 82 9.58 8.28 22.49
N GLY A 83 9.63 7.20 21.70
CA GLY A 83 10.07 5.89 22.19
C GLY A 83 11.52 5.87 22.66
N ALA A 84 12.43 6.52 21.91
CA ALA A 84 13.84 6.63 22.27
C ALA A 84 14.05 7.43 23.57
N HIS A 85 13.24 8.46 23.81
CA HIS A 85 13.27 9.22 25.06
C HIS A 85 12.91 8.34 26.25
N LEU A 86 11.75 7.64 26.20
CA LEU A 86 11.35 6.70 27.25
C LEU A 86 12.38 5.58 27.42
N PHE A 87 12.91 5.04 26.32
CA PHE A 87 13.94 4.01 26.36
C PHE A 87 15.17 4.50 27.12
N THR A 88 15.62 5.74 26.88
CA THR A 88 16.77 6.33 27.57
C THR A 88 16.51 6.46 29.07
N GLU A 89 15.31 6.90 29.48
CA GLU A 89 14.94 7.00 30.89
C GLU A 89 14.93 5.63 31.58
N CYS A 90 14.26 4.63 30.98
CA CYS A 90 14.24 3.27 31.49
C CYS A 90 15.65 2.66 31.52
N PHE A 91 16.47 2.96 30.52
CA PHE A 91 17.79 2.40 30.35
C PHE A 91 18.75 2.78 31.48
N THR A 92 18.67 4.00 32.02
CA THR A 92 19.49 4.41 33.18
C THR A 92 19.30 3.51 34.41
N ARG A 93 18.20 2.74 34.47
CA ARG A 93 17.88 1.84 35.57
C ARG A 93 18.28 0.38 35.31
N ILE A 94 18.68 0.04 34.08
CA ILE A 94 19.02 -1.33 33.69
C ILE A 94 20.53 -1.57 33.89
N PRO A 95 20.96 -2.66 34.57
CA PRO A 95 22.37 -2.98 34.70
C PRO A 95 23.02 -3.19 33.32
N ARG A 96 24.21 -2.61 33.10
CA ARG A 96 24.92 -2.64 31.81
C ARG A 96 25.08 -4.05 31.21
N ARG A 97 25.19 -5.09 32.04
CA ARG A 97 25.28 -6.49 31.61
C ARG A 97 24.05 -7.02 30.86
N TYR A 98 22.86 -6.45 31.12
CA TYR A 98 21.61 -6.88 30.47
C TYR A 98 21.23 -6.00 29.27
N PHE A 99 21.93 -4.88 29.07
CA PHE A 99 21.59 -3.92 28.02
C PHE A 99 21.53 -4.57 26.64
N THR A 100 22.62 -5.24 26.26
CA THR A 100 22.75 -5.87 24.95
C THR A 100 21.66 -6.92 24.74
N LEU A 101 21.33 -7.69 25.78
CA LEU A 101 20.27 -8.70 25.72
C LEU A 101 18.90 -8.07 25.47
N VAL A 102 18.56 -6.99 26.19
CA VAL A 102 17.28 -6.27 26.01
C VAL A 102 17.18 -5.69 24.61
N VAL A 103 18.25 -5.05 24.11
CA VAL A 103 18.27 -4.48 22.75
C VAL A 103 18.09 -5.58 21.70
N ILE A 104 18.80 -6.71 21.83
CA ILE A 104 18.64 -7.84 20.90
C ILE A 104 17.19 -8.35 20.90
N LEU A 105 16.59 -8.55 22.08
CA LEU A 105 15.21 -9.00 22.19
C LEU A 105 14.21 -8.01 21.57
N MET A 106 14.43 -6.71 21.76
CA MET A 106 13.59 -5.66 21.15
C MET A 106 13.71 -5.62 19.63
N LEU A 107 14.89 -5.94 19.09
CA LEU A 107 15.15 -5.91 17.64
C LEU A 107 14.77 -7.21 16.93
N LEU A 108 14.69 -8.34 17.64
CA LEU A 108 14.43 -9.65 17.02
C LEU A 108 13.08 -9.68 16.28
N HIS A 109 12.02 -9.15 16.91
CA HIS A 109 10.68 -9.13 16.30
C HIS A 109 10.57 -8.21 15.07
N PRO A 110 11.00 -6.93 15.10
CA PRO A 110 11.01 -6.11 13.88
C PRO A 110 11.92 -6.68 12.81
N ALA A 111 13.07 -7.28 13.15
CA ALA A 111 13.92 -7.95 12.18
C ALA A 111 13.19 -9.10 11.47
N TYR A 112 12.46 -9.94 12.21
CA TYR A 112 11.62 -10.99 11.65
C TYR A 112 10.53 -10.41 10.72
N LEU A 113 9.86 -9.33 11.10
CA LEU A 113 8.85 -8.68 10.27
C LEU A 113 9.44 -8.14 8.96
N ILE A 114 10.63 -7.51 9.03
CA ILE A 114 11.32 -7.00 7.84
C ILE A 114 11.69 -8.16 6.91
N VAL A 115 12.34 -9.21 7.43
CA VAL A 115 12.77 -10.37 6.62
C VAL A 115 11.57 -11.09 6.00
N SER A 116 10.49 -11.30 6.75
CA SER A 116 9.28 -11.95 6.20
C SER A 116 8.61 -11.10 5.12
N TRP A 117 8.53 -9.79 5.32
CA TRP A 117 7.97 -8.87 4.31
C TRP A 117 8.81 -8.82 3.04
N ASP A 118 10.13 -8.78 3.18
CA ASP A 118 11.04 -8.77 2.04
C ASP A 118 11.01 -10.10 1.31
N TYR A 119 10.94 -11.22 2.03
CA TYR A 119 10.78 -12.54 1.45
C TYR A 119 9.47 -12.66 0.65
N ASP A 120 8.34 -12.25 1.22
CA ASP A 120 7.03 -12.28 0.54
C ASP A 120 6.99 -11.39 -0.71
N ARG A 121 7.74 -10.29 -0.72
CA ARG A 121 7.83 -9.37 -1.88
C ARG A 121 8.86 -9.80 -2.92
N ALA A 122 9.88 -10.53 -2.51
CA ALA A 122 10.86 -11.13 -3.41
C ALA A 122 10.27 -12.30 -4.19
N GLN A 123 9.20 -12.93 -3.68
CA GLN A 123 8.46 -13.95 -4.42
C GLN A 123 7.90 -13.40 -5.73
N LYS A 124 7.92 -14.27 -6.73
CA LYS A 124 7.40 -13.96 -8.05
C LYS A 124 5.92 -13.64 -7.94
N SER A 125 5.49 -12.50 -8.50
CA SER A 125 4.08 -12.13 -8.42
C SER A 125 3.23 -13.14 -9.21
N VAL A 126 2.09 -13.55 -8.66
CA VAL A 126 1.11 -14.42 -9.34
C VAL A 126 0.71 -13.86 -10.72
N TYR A 127 0.71 -12.54 -10.88
CA TYR A 127 0.43 -11.89 -12.17
C TYR A 127 1.50 -12.15 -13.24
N LEU A 128 2.75 -12.27 -12.82
CA LEU A 128 3.87 -12.59 -13.70
C LEU A 128 3.88 -14.07 -14.04
N GLU A 129 3.63 -14.95 -13.06
CA GLU A 129 3.48 -16.38 -13.30
C GLU A 129 2.31 -16.69 -14.24
N ALA A 130 1.15 -16.07 -14.01
CA ALA A 130 0.00 -16.22 -14.90
C ALA A 130 0.30 -15.69 -16.31
N ARG A 131 1.01 -14.56 -16.42
CA ARG A 131 1.47 -14.05 -17.72
C ARG A 131 2.35 -15.06 -18.44
N GLU A 132 3.39 -15.56 -17.78
CA GLU A 132 4.33 -16.52 -18.39
C GLU A 132 3.64 -17.83 -18.77
N TRP A 133 2.72 -18.30 -17.94
CA TRP A 133 1.92 -19.47 -18.26
C TRP A 133 1.06 -19.22 -19.51
N ILE A 134 0.41 -18.07 -19.63
CA ILE A 134 -0.38 -17.69 -20.81
C ILE A 134 0.52 -17.60 -22.05
N GLU A 135 1.66 -16.91 -21.94
CA GLU A 135 2.63 -16.75 -23.05
C GLU A 135 3.20 -18.09 -23.53
N LYS A 136 3.32 -19.07 -22.63
CA LYS A 136 3.82 -20.42 -22.96
C LYS A 136 2.73 -21.33 -23.55
N ASN A 137 1.48 -21.21 -23.11
CA ASN A 137 0.43 -22.20 -23.41
C ASN A 137 -0.64 -21.70 -24.39
N ILE A 138 -0.81 -20.39 -24.53
CA ILE A 138 -1.86 -19.80 -25.36
C ILE A 138 -1.22 -19.13 -26.59
N PRO A 139 -1.61 -19.52 -27.82
CA PRO A 139 -1.08 -18.90 -29.04
C PRO A 139 -1.26 -17.39 -29.06
N ILE A 140 -0.27 -16.69 -29.63
CA ILE A 140 -0.30 -15.24 -29.86
C ILE A 140 -1.51 -14.90 -30.75
N ASN A 141 -2.07 -13.68 -30.60
CA ASN A 141 -3.26 -13.21 -31.34
C ASN A 141 -4.58 -13.88 -30.97
N THR A 142 -4.61 -14.70 -29.92
CA THR A 142 -5.88 -15.22 -29.39
C THR A 142 -6.64 -14.13 -28.64
N LYS A 143 -7.97 -14.26 -28.64
CA LYS A 143 -8.85 -13.46 -27.81
C LYS A 143 -8.87 -14.01 -26.39
N ILE A 144 -8.57 -13.16 -25.42
CA ILE A 144 -8.58 -13.53 -24.00
C ILE A 144 -9.59 -12.64 -23.29
N LEU A 145 -10.62 -13.27 -22.73
CA LEU A 145 -11.56 -12.62 -21.85
C LEU A 145 -10.94 -12.53 -20.44
N LEU A 146 -10.72 -11.33 -19.93
CA LEU A 146 -10.24 -11.09 -18.58
C LEU A 146 -11.36 -10.49 -17.74
N ASP A 147 -11.68 -11.15 -16.63
CA ASP A 147 -12.45 -10.54 -15.56
C ASP A 147 -11.57 -9.50 -14.85
N ASN A 148 -11.83 -8.21 -15.09
CA ASN A 148 -10.96 -7.13 -14.65
C ASN A 148 -11.56 -6.32 -13.51
N VAL A 149 -11.96 -7.02 -12.45
CA VAL A 149 -12.25 -6.39 -11.16
C VAL A 149 -10.95 -5.77 -10.61
N GLY A 150 -10.74 -4.49 -10.91
CA GLY A 150 -9.77 -3.63 -10.24
C GLY A 150 -8.30 -3.77 -10.69
N ASN A 151 -8.03 -4.04 -11.97
CA ASN A 151 -6.65 -4.06 -12.52
C ASN A 151 -5.74 -5.15 -11.90
N LYS A 152 -6.36 -6.22 -11.38
CA LYS A 152 -5.71 -7.38 -10.74
C LYS A 152 -5.53 -8.57 -11.70
N GLY A 153 -5.61 -8.35 -13.01
CA GLY A 153 -5.34 -9.40 -14.00
C GLY A 153 -3.85 -9.61 -14.27
N PRO A 154 -3.48 -10.71 -14.99
CA PRO A 154 -2.13 -10.88 -15.54
C PRO A 154 -1.76 -9.68 -16.41
N LYS A 155 -0.48 -9.28 -16.37
CA LYS A 155 0.03 -8.11 -17.10
C LYS A 155 0.35 -8.48 -18.55
N LEU A 156 -0.69 -8.82 -19.30
CA LEU A 156 -0.63 -9.13 -20.73
C LEU A 156 -0.60 -7.85 -21.57
N GLU A 157 0.13 -7.89 -22.68
CA GLU A 157 0.08 -6.80 -23.67
C GLU A 157 -1.13 -6.96 -24.58
N ASN A 158 -1.83 -5.85 -24.81
CA ASN A 158 -3.03 -5.83 -25.64
C ASN A 158 -2.68 -5.64 -27.12
N ALA A 159 -3.55 -6.10 -28.00
CA ALA A 159 -3.38 -5.95 -29.43
C ALA A 159 -3.29 -4.47 -29.84
N PRO A 160 -2.44 -4.11 -30.83
CA PRO A 160 -2.29 -2.72 -31.27
C PRO A 160 -3.61 -2.05 -31.68
N ALA A 161 -4.54 -2.83 -32.24
CA ALA A 161 -5.88 -2.34 -32.58
C ALA A 161 -6.66 -1.87 -31.35
N ASN A 162 -6.61 -2.61 -30.24
CA ASN A 162 -7.27 -2.24 -28.99
C ASN A 162 -6.60 -1.03 -28.35
N ILE A 163 -5.26 -0.97 -28.34
CA ILE A 163 -4.54 0.22 -27.84
C ILE A 163 -4.95 1.48 -28.64
N LYS A 164 -5.11 1.36 -29.96
CA LYS A 164 -5.58 2.45 -30.82
C LYS A 164 -7.02 2.86 -30.51
N ARG A 165 -7.94 1.91 -30.26
CA ARG A 165 -9.31 2.20 -29.81
C ARG A 165 -9.32 2.95 -28.48
N GLN A 166 -8.56 2.46 -27.49
CA GLN A 166 -8.40 3.14 -26.18
C GLN A 166 -7.84 4.55 -26.34
N TYR A 167 -6.86 4.74 -27.24
CA TYR A 167 -6.27 6.05 -27.50
C TYR A 167 -7.28 7.04 -28.07
N GLN A 168 -8.03 6.63 -29.11
CA GLN A 168 -9.07 7.47 -29.72
C GLN A 168 -10.13 7.87 -28.69
N ARG A 169 -10.54 6.93 -27.84
CA ARG A 169 -11.48 7.21 -26.76
C ARG A 169 -10.91 8.19 -25.71
N ALA A 170 -9.65 8.01 -25.33
CA ALA A 170 -8.97 8.91 -24.39
C ALA A 170 -8.88 10.34 -24.94
N LEU A 171 -8.62 10.49 -26.24
CA LEU A 171 -8.67 11.80 -26.93
C LEU A 171 -10.07 12.41 -26.90
N ASN A 172 -11.09 11.63 -27.29
CA ASN A 172 -12.48 12.11 -27.34
C ASN A 172 -12.98 12.59 -25.96
N ASN A 173 -12.51 11.96 -24.88
CA ASN A 173 -12.88 12.29 -23.51
C ASN A 173 -11.88 13.21 -22.79
N ARG A 174 -10.85 13.73 -23.49
CA ARG A 174 -9.79 14.59 -22.94
C ARG A 174 -9.11 13.99 -21.69
N LEU A 175 -8.84 12.69 -21.71
CA LEU A 175 -8.18 11.98 -20.61
C LEU A 175 -6.66 12.16 -20.68
N MET A 176 -6.01 12.40 -19.53
CA MET A 176 -4.54 12.57 -19.44
C MET A 176 -3.74 11.34 -19.90
N LYS A 177 -4.37 10.16 -20.01
CA LYS A 177 -3.73 8.92 -20.45
C LYS A 177 -3.52 8.85 -21.98
N ALA A 178 -4.09 9.78 -22.76
CA ALA A 178 -3.91 9.80 -24.20
C ALA A 178 -2.43 9.81 -24.61
N ASP A 179 -1.60 10.63 -23.95
CA ASP A 179 -0.15 10.71 -24.25
C ASP A 179 0.58 9.40 -23.94
N TYR A 180 0.23 8.76 -22.82
CA TYR A 180 0.75 7.44 -22.46
C TYR A 180 0.39 6.38 -23.53
N LEU A 181 -0.85 6.36 -23.99
CA LEU A 181 -1.30 5.41 -25.02
C LEU A 181 -0.62 5.69 -26.38
N LYS A 182 -0.39 6.96 -26.71
CA LYS A 182 0.37 7.37 -27.90
C LYS A 182 1.79 6.80 -27.89
N LEU A 183 2.49 6.93 -26.76
CA LEU A 183 3.82 6.34 -26.58
C LEU A 183 3.76 4.82 -26.68
N LYS A 184 2.76 4.20 -26.04
CA LYS A 184 2.58 2.75 -26.07
C LYS A 184 2.33 2.22 -27.49
N MET A 185 1.60 2.94 -28.34
CA MET A 185 1.43 2.55 -29.76
C MET A 185 2.74 2.60 -30.55
N GLY A 186 3.67 3.49 -30.19
CA GLY A 186 5.00 3.56 -30.82
C GLY A 186 5.90 2.38 -30.47
N VAL A 187 5.60 1.67 -29.38
CA VAL A 187 6.33 0.49 -28.94
C VAL A 187 5.46 -0.74 -29.17
N LEU A 188 5.57 -1.32 -30.37
CA LEU A 188 4.80 -2.53 -30.71
C LEU A 188 5.39 -3.74 -29.98
N PRO A 189 4.64 -4.38 -29.06
CA PRO A 189 5.13 -5.58 -28.37
C PRO A 189 5.20 -6.76 -29.34
N LYS A 190 6.23 -7.61 -29.20
CA LYS A 190 6.37 -8.85 -30.00
C LYS A 190 5.31 -9.90 -29.67
N ILE A 191 4.82 -9.91 -28.43
CA ILE A 191 3.82 -10.84 -27.91
C ILE A 191 2.64 -10.01 -27.44
N TYR A 192 1.46 -10.26 -27.99
CA TYR A 192 0.23 -9.56 -27.62
C TYR A 192 -1.00 -10.46 -27.79
N TYR A 193 -2.08 -10.06 -27.12
CA TYR A 193 -3.36 -10.75 -27.12
C TYR A 193 -4.49 -9.77 -27.38
N ASP A 194 -5.59 -10.24 -27.95
CA ASP A 194 -6.81 -9.44 -28.08
C ASP A 194 -7.59 -9.55 -26.78
N ILE A 195 -7.28 -8.65 -25.84
CA ILE A 195 -7.83 -8.69 -24.49
C ILE A 195 -9.20 -8.03 -24.47
N VAL A 196 -10.21 -8.81 -24.11
CA VAL A 196 -11.60 -8.38 -23.90
C VAL A 196 -11.89 -8.38 -22.41
N TYR A 197 -12.63 -7.39 -21.91
CA TYR A 197 -12.97 -7.28 -20.49
C TYR A 197 -14.46 -7.51 -20.28
N VAL A 198 -14.84 -8.26 -19.23
CA VAL A 198 -16.25 -8.44 -18.85
C VAL A 198 -16.73 -7.22 -18.07
N ASN A 199 -17.90 -6.72 -18.47
CA ASN A 199 -18.54 -5.52 -17.94
C ASN A 199 -19.55 -5.90 -16.86
N GLU A 200 -19.08 -6.46 -15.74
CA GLU A 200 -19.93 -6.62 -14.56
C GLU A 200 -19.42 -5.76 -13.40
N PRO A 201 -20.29 -4.96 -12.76
CA PRO A 201 -19.94 -4.25 -11.54
C PRO A 201 -19.74 -5.29 -10.44
N GLY A 202 -18.51 -5.77 -10.29
CA GLY A 202 -18.11 -6.67 -9.22
C GLY A 202 -18.16 -5.98 -7.86
N GLY A 203 -19.36 -5.65 -7.37
CA GLY A 203 -19.62 -5.11 -6.03
C GLY A 203 -18.98 -3.75 -5.70
N PHE A 204 -18.30 -3.09 -6.64
CA PHE A 204 -17.70 -1.77 -6.43
C PHE A 204 -18.76 -0.67 -6.56
N ARG A 205 -18.61 0.41 -5.77
CA ARG A 205 -19.47 1.60 -5.82
C ARG A 205 -19.67 2.05 -7.28
N ALA A 206 -20.93 2.31 -7.63
CA ALA A 206 -21.34 2.71 -8.99
C ALA A 206 -20.56 3.91 -9.56
N ASP A 207 -20.04 4.79 -8.70
CA ASP A 207 -19.26 5.97 -9.12
C ASP A 207 -17.83 5.64 -9.56
N ASP A 208 -17.17 4.69 -8.87
CA ASP A 208 -15.87 4.19 -9.28
C ASP A 208 -16.01 3.32 -10.54
N TYR A 209 -17.11 2.58 -10.64
CA TYR A 209 -17.46 1.84 -11.84
C TYR A 209 -17.68 2.77 -13.05
N LYS A 210 -18.47 3.85 -12.90
CA LYS A 210 -18.66 4.85 -13.97
C LYS A 210 -17.35 5.50 -14.41
N ARG A 211 -16.47 5.83 -13.45
CA ARG A 211 -15.11 6.29 -13.80
C ARG A 211 -14.39 5.19 -14.55
N TYR A 212 -14.34 3.96 -14.04
CA TYR A 212 -13.67 2.79 -14.64
C TYR A 212 -14.17 2.45 -16.06
N CYS A 213 -15.48 2.54 -16.32
CA CYS A 213 -16.08 2.32 -17.63
C CYS A 213 -15.63 3.36 -18.67
N LEU A 214 -15.25 4.59 -18.28
CA LEU A 214 -14.62 5.54 -19.19
C LEU A 214 -13.20 5.10 -19.63
N TRP A 215 -12.58 4.14 -18.94
CA TRP A 215 -11.20 3.70 -19.16
C TRP A 215 -11.03 2.39 -19.96
N GLN A 216 -12.09 1.64 -20.26
CA GLN A 216 -12.01 0.35 -20.97
C GLN A 216 -12.90 0.32 -22.20
N ASP A 217 -12.42 -0.23 -23.32
CA ASP A 217 -13.19 -0.46 -24.54
C ASP A 217 -14.46 -1.25 -24.23
N LEU A 218 -15.59 -0.55 -24.21
CA LEU A 218 -16.91 -1.15 -24.11
C LEU A 218 -17.61 -0.73 -25.41
N GLU A 219 -17.93 -1.73 -26.24
CA GLU A 219 -18.89 -1.55 -27.32
C GLU A 219 -20.28 -1.39 -26.67
N ASP A 220 -21.07 -0.45 -27.19
CA ASP A 220 -22.49 -0.27 -26.84
C ASP A 220 -23.30 -1.50 -27.26
#